data_AF-A0A0F9U225-F1
#
_entry.id   AF-A0A0F9U225-F1
#
_cell.length_a   1.000
_cell.length_b   1.000
_cell.length_c   1.000
_cell.angle_alpha   90.00
_cell.angle_beta   90.00
_cell.angle_gamma   90.00
#
_symmetry.space_group_name_H-M   'P 1'
#
loop_
_entity.id
_entity.type
_entity.pdbx_description
1 polymer ?
#
loop_
_entity_poly.entity_id
_entity_poly.type
_entity_poly.pdbx_seq_one_letter_code
_entity_poly.pdbx_strand_id
1 'polypeptide(L)'
;LPLFFGISNVVELMDIDSVGINGLLAAIAIELDIGILFTVEHSPKLMGGVKELKQSIKLNFISKYSKTPPINQGLQIFKAKGKTNQIIPKIDDTNAFLVDILNPNYIPDEKGYFKIYVNHYSEKIYILFFSNHHELIGTIVGTNAEALGKKIIELKLTQNLQHINYIGRELTKAEFCLFSGKPYIQDK
;
A
#
# COMPACT_ATOMS: atom_id res chain seq x y z
N LEU A 1 -32.28 3.73 26.80
CA LEU A 1 -30.94 3.72 27.41
C LEU A 1 -29.93 3.57 26.27
N PRO A 2 -28.81 4.32 26.21
CA PRO A 2 -27.82 4.10 25.16
C PRO A 2 -27.21 2.70 25.28
N LEU A 3 -27.12 1.98 24.16
CA LEU A 3 -26.43 0.70 24.11
C LEU A 3 -24.91 0.91 24.13
N PHE A 4 -24.21 0.03 24.83
CA PHE A 4 -22.75 -0.05 24.86
C PHE A 4 -22.29 -1.27 24.07
N PHE A 5 -21.38 -1.08 23.11
CA PHE A 5 -20.90 -2.13 22.23
C PHE A 5 -19.38 -2.29 22.29
N GLY A 6 -18.92 -3.36 22.95
CA GLY A 6 -17.50 -3.73 22.99
C GLY A 6 -17.12 -4.53 21.75
N ILE A 7 -16.24 -3.98 20.90
CA ILE A 7 -15.94 -4.58 19.59
C ILE A 7 -14.54 -5.24 19.51
N SER A 8 -13.63 -4.94 20.44
CA SER A 8 -12.21 -5.35 20.37
C SER A 8 -12.03 -6.84 20.14
N ASN A 9 -12.77 -7.68 20.87
CA ASN A 9 -12.61 -9.14 20.80
C ASN A 9 -13.05 -9.68 19.43
N VAL A 10 -14.10 -9.09 18.83
CA VAL A 10 -14.54 -9.46 17.49
C VAL A 10 -13.47 -9.10 16.47
N VAL A 11 -12.94 -7.88 16.55
CA VAL A 11 -11.89 -7.41 15.66
C VAL A 11 -10.62 -8.22 15.81
N GLU A 12 -10.24 -8.63 17.02
CA GLU A 12 -9.02 -9.38 17.28
C GLU A 12 -9.10 -10.84 16.84
N LEU A 13 -10.15 -11.56 17.24
CA LEU A 13 -10.21 -13.02 17.19
C LEU A 13 -10.62 -13.61 15.83
N MET A 14 -11.05 -12.80 14.88
CA MET A 14 -11.36 -13.26 13.51
C MET A 14 -10.10 -13.25 12.63
N ASP A 15 -9.81 -14.23 11.79
CA ASP A 15 -8.64 -14.13 10.88
C ASP A 15 -8.92 -13.30 9.61
N ILE A 16 -9.30 -12.04 9.82
CA ILE A 16 -9.69 -11.06 8.79
C ILE A 16 -9.05 -9.70 9.14
N ASP A 17 -8.96 -8.79 8.18
CA ASP A 17 -8.41 -7.46 8.39
C ASP A 17 -9.24 -6.62 9.39
N SER A 18 -8.56 -5.91 10.29
CA SER A 18 -9.22 -5.13 11.33
C SER A 18 -9.99 -3.92 10.79
N VAL A 19 -9.61 -3.41 9.62
CA VAL A 19 -10.23 -2.25 8.98
C VAL A 19 -11.63 -2.59 8.49
N GLY A 20 -11.80 -3.73 7.83
CA GLY A 20 -13.06 -4.25 7.33
C GLY A 20 -14.02 -4.57 8.46
N ILE A 21 -13.56 -5.26 9.51
CA ILE A 21 -14.40 -5.57 10.68
C ILE A 21 -14.84 -4.27 11.38
N ASN A 22 -13.93 -3.31 11.62
CA ASN A 22 -14.30 -2.01 12.20
C ASN A 22 -15.30 -1.26 11.33
N GLY A 23 -15.15 -1.31 10.00
CA GLY A 23 -16.09 -0.74 9.03
C GLY A 23 -17.49 -1.32 9.17
N LEU A 24 -17.59 -2.65 9.20
CA LEU A 24 -18.85 -3.38 9.33
C LEU A 24 -19.53 -3.12 10.68
N LEU A 25 -18.78 -3.23 11.79
CA LEU A 25 -19.32 -3.03 13.13
C LEU A 25 -19.75 -1.58 13.35
N ALA A 26 -19.03 -0.60 12.79
CA ALA A 26 -19.45 0.79 12.81
C ALA A 26 -20.75 1.02 12.02
N ALA A 27 -20.92 0.38 10.86
CA ALA A 27 -22.15 0.46 10.07
C ALA A 27 -23.34 -0.07 10.88
N ILE A 28 -23.22 -1.27 11.47
CA ILE A 28 -24.25 -1.87 12.32
C ILE A 28 -24.59 -0.95 13.51
N ALA A 29 -23.57 -0.42 14.17
CA ALA A 29 -23.77 0.42 15.35
C ALA A 29 -24.48 1.74 15.02
N ILE A 30 -24.16 2.36 13.88
CA ILE A 30 -24.82 3.58 13.41
C ILE A 30 -26.27 3.30 12.99
N GLU A 31 -26.54 2.19 12.30
CA GLU A 31 -27.92 1.83 11.93
C GLU A 31 -28.79 1.54 13.15
N LEU A 32 -28.24 0.89 14.19
CA LEU A 32 -28.94 0.57 15.43
C LEU A 32 -28.93 1.69 16.49
N ASP A 33 -28.43 2.87 16.16
CA ASP A 33 -28.32 4.03 17.07
C ASP A 33 -27.62 3.69 18.41
N ILE A 34 -26.55 2.89 18.35
CA ILE A 34 -25.72 2.55 19.50
C ILE A 34 -24.96 3.79 19.98
N GLY A 35 -25.05 4.08 21.27
CA GLY A 35 -24.49 5.31 21.85
C GLY A 35 -22.98 5.27 22.10
N ILE A 36 -22.42 4.09 22.41
CA ILE A 36 -21.00 3.94 22.75
C ILE A 36 -20.41 2.70 22.08
N LEU A 37 -19.30 2.88 21.35
CA LEU A 37 -18.45 1.79 20.88
C LEU A 37 -17.13 1.81 21.63
N PHE A 38 -16.71 0.66 22.14
CA PHE A 38 -15.48 0.50 22.91
C PHE A 38 -14.47 -0.40 22.18
N THR A 39 -13.26 0.11 21.99
CA THR A 39 -12.13 -0.61 21.38
C THR A 39 -10.82 -0.35 22.13
N VAL A 40 -9.83 -1.23 21.97
CA VAL A 40 -8.47 -1.10 22.54
C VAL A 40 -7.38 -1.36 21.49
N GLU A 41 -6.12 -1.02 21.79
CA GLU A 41 -4.96 -1.24 20.92
C GLU A 41 -3.85 -2.01 21.66
N HIS A 42 -4.06 -3.30 21.92
CA HIS A 42 -3.15 -4.10 22.76
C HIS A 42 -2.40 -5.21 22.00
N SER A 43 -2.70 -5.39 20.71
CA SER A 43 -2.04 -6.36 19.85
C SER A 43 -1.66 -5.73 18.51
N PRO A 44 -0.69 -6.31 17.76
CA PRO A 44 -0.28 -5.77 16.45
C PRO A 44 -1.44 -5.58 15.49
N LYS A 45 -2.40 -6.51 15.51
CA LYS A 45 -3.61 -6.43 14.69
C LYS A 45 -4.54 -5.28 15.07
N LEU A 46 -4.60 -4.94 16.36
CA LEU A 46 -5.43 -3.83 16.87
C LEU A 46 -4.70 -2.48 16.88
N MET A 47 -3.40 -2.44 16.60
CA MET A 47 -2.62 -1.19 16.62
C MET A 47 -3.17 -0.14 15.64
N GLY A 48 -3.56 1.04 16.11
CA GLY A 48 -4.29 2.04 15.31
C GLY A 48 -5.79 1.76 15.11
N GLY A 49 -6.35 0.77 15.81
CA GLY A 49 -7.75 0.36 15.77
C GLY A 49 -8.73 1.43 16.25
N VAL A 50 -8.34 2.29 17.20
CA VAL A 50 -9.15 3.45 17.62
C VAL A 50 -9.31 4.42 16.44
N LYS A 51 -8.23 4.69 15.71
CA LYS A 51 -8.27 5.55 14.52
C LYS A 51 -9.14 4.93 13.41
N GLU A 52 -9.00 3.64 13.17
CA GLU A 52 -9.81 2.89 12.19
C GLU A 52 -11.30 2.95 12.50
N LEU A 53 -11.67 2.65 13.75
CA LEU A 53 -13.06 2.69 14.21
C LEU A 53 -13.62 4.10 14.12
N LYS A 54 -12.89 5.11 14.59
CA LYS A 54 -13.32 6.52 14.53
C LYS A 54 -13.63 6.96 13.10
N GLN A 55 -12.79 6.62 12.13
CA GLN A 55 -13.03 6.97 10.73
C GLN A 55 -14.22 6.20 10.15
N SER A 56 -14.39 4.94 10.53
CA SER A 56 -15.53 4.11 10.13
C SER A 56 -16.86 4.65 10.67
N ILE A 57 -16.89 5.07 11.95
CA ILE A 57 -18.06 5.74 12.56
C ILE A 57 -18.40 7.02 11.81
N LYS A 58 -17.40 7.88 11.53
CA LYS A 58 -17.61 9.12 10.78
C LYS A 58 -18.22 8.87 9.40
N LEU A 59 -17.65 7.93 8.65
CA LEU A 59 -18.13 7.57 7.31
C LEU A 59 -19.59 7.12 7.37
N ASN A 60 -19.92 6.19 8.27
CA ASN A 60 -21.28 5.66 8.40
C ASN A 60 -22.27 6.71 8.93
N PHE A 61 -21.87 7.56 9.89
CA PHE A 61 -22.72 8.62 10.42
C PHE A 61 -23.09 9.65 9.33
N ILE A 62 -22.10 10.13 8.57
CA ILE A 62 -22.33 11.04 7.44
C ILE A 62 -23.26 10.37 6.41
N SER A 63 -23.05 9.09 6.16
CA SER A 63 -23.83 8.32 5.18
C SER A 63 -25.29 8.14 5.59
N LYS A 64 -25.55 7.81 6.86
CA LYS A 64 -26.90 7.74 7.43
C LYS A 64 -27.61 9.10 7.35
N TYR A 65 -26.91 10.18 7.71
CA TYR A 65 -27.48 11.53 7.65
C TYR A 65 -27.77 11.99 6.20
N SER A 66 -26.85 11.73 5.28
CA SER A 66 -26.96 12.09 3.87
C SER A 66 -27.84 11.14 3.05
N LYS A 67 -28.32 10.04 3.64
CA LYS A 67 -29.09 8.97 2.97
C LYS A 67 -28.38 8.38 1.75
N THR A 68 -27.07 8.21 1.86
CA THR A 68 -26.21 7.66 0.81
C THR A 68 -25.46 6.44 1.34
N PRO A 69 -25.00 5.52 0.47
CA PRO A 69 -24.13 4.44 0.91
C PRO A 69 -22.81 4.95 1.52
N PRO A 70 -22.16 4.17 2.42
CA PRO A 70 -20.90 4.53 3.08
C PRO A 70 -19.68 4.37 2.17
N ILE A 71 -19.70 5.08 1.05
CA ILE A 71 -18.64 5.13 0.05
C ILE A 71 -18.56 6.53 -0.55
N ASN A 72 -17.37 6.93 -1.02
CA ASN A 72 -17.14 8.18 -1.76
C ASN A 72 -17.51 9.48 -1.01
N GLN A 73 -17.44 9.48 0.33
CA GLN A 73 -17.71 10.66 1.19
C GLN A 73 -16.45 11.51 1.50
N GLY A 74 -15.40 11.39 0.69
CA GLY A 74 -14.10 12.06 0.96
C GLY A 74 -13.31 11.49 2.15
N LEU A 75 -13.79 10.41 2.76
CA LEU A 75 -13.09 9.67 3.81
C LEU A 75 -12.57 8.35 3.26
N GLN A 76 -11.26 8.11 3.39
CA GLN A 76 -10.64 6.86 3.01
C GLN A 76 -10.36 6.01 4.26
N ILE A 77 -11.12 4.93 4.40
CA ILE A 77 -10.90 3.93 5.47
C ILE A 77 -10.06 2.74 5.00
N PHE A 78 -10.14 2.40 3.70
CA PHE A 78 -9.50 1.23 3.11
C PHE A 78 -7.97 1.33 3.20
N LYS A 79 -7.33 0.35 3.85
CA LYS A 79 -5.88 0.23 3.93
C LYS A 79 -5.48 -1.23 4.13
N ALA A 80 -4.31 -1.60 3.62
CA ALA A 80 -3.69 -2.88 3.93
C ALA A 80 -2.92 -2.75 5.26
N LYS A 81 -3.09 -3.72 6.16
CA LYS A 81 -2.46 -3.75 7.48
C LYS A 81 -2.07 -5.18 7.84
N GLY A 82 -0.88 -5.35 8.39
CA GLY A 82 -0.41 -6.64 8.90
C GLY A 82 -0.98 -6.96 10.30
N LYS A 83 -0.95 -8.24 10.67
CA LYS A 83 -1.35 -8.73 12.00
C LYS A 83 -0.18 -9.11 12.91
N THR A 84 1.05 -8.97 12.43
CA THR A 84 2.29 -9.35 13.13
C THR A 84 3.29 -8.21 13.09
N ASN A 85 4.16 -8.16 14.10
CA ASN A 85 5.29 -7.24 14.14
C ASN A 85 6.60 -8.01 14.03
N GLN A 86 7.59 -7.39 13.41
CA GLN A 86 8.96 -7.87 13.49
C GLN A 86 9.54 -7.59 14.89
N ILE A 87 10.40 -8.49 15.37
CA ILE A 87 11.19 -8.23 16.57
C ILE A 87 12.31 -7.26 16.18
N ILE A 88 12.29 -6.07 16.77
CA ILE A 88 13.30 -5.05 16.52
C ILE A 88 14.36 -5.19 17.62
N PRO A 89 15.63 -5.44 17.29
CA PRO A 89 16.70 -5.46 18.29
C PRO A 89 16.93 -4.04 18.86
N LYS A 90 17.67 -3.94 19.96
CA LYS A 90 18.12 -2.62 20.43
C LYS A 90 19.08 -2.02 19.39
N ILE A 91 18.66 -0.91 18.78
CA ILE A 91 19.45 -0.18 17.78
C ILE A 91 20.25 0.90 18.52
N ASP A 92 21.55 0.97 18.26
CA ASP A 92 22.40 2.09 18.64
C ASP A 92 22.50 3.04 17.45
N ASP A 93 21.90 4.22 17.58
CA ASP A 93 21.82 5.26 16.55
C ASP A 93 22.76 6.44 16.82
N THR A 94 23.70 6.32 17.77
CA THR A 94 24.62 7.41 18.15
C THR A 94 25.42 7.99 17.00
N ASN A 95 25.78 7.17 16.00
CA ASN A 95 26.50 7.58 14.78
C ASN A 95 25.65 7.43 13.51
N ALA A 96 24.32 7.50 13.61
CA ALA A 96 23.45 7.35 12.45
C ALA A 96 23.49 8.57 11.52
N PHE A 97 23.47 8.32 10.20
CA PHE A 97 23.22 9.35 9.20
C PHE A 97 21.71 9.53 9.03
N LEU A 98 21.16 10.65 9.49
CA LEU A 98 19.75 10.98 9.28
C LEU A 98 19.53 11.50 7.86
N VAL A 99 18.60 10.86 7.13
CA VAL A 99 18.26 11.20 5.75
C VAL A 99 16.77 11.54 5.70
N ASP A 100 16.45 12.81 5.91
CA ASP A 100 15.06 13.31 5.93
C ASP A 100 14.68 14.08 4.66
N ILE A 101 15.65 14.33 3.77
CA ILE A 101 15.47 15.14 2.56
C ILE A 101 15.69 14.27 1.33
N LEU A 102 14.68 14.23 0.47
CA LEU A 102 14.78 13.61 -0.86
C LEU A 102 15.67 14.47 -1.76
N ASN A 103 16.63 13.86 -2.44
CA ASN A 103 17.35 14.52 -3.52
C ASN A 103 16.49 14.51 -4.79
N PRO A 104 16.05 15.67 -5.29
CA PRO A 104 15.15 15.75 -6.45
C PRO A 104 15.91 15.65 -7.79
N ASN A 105 17.24 15.61 -7.80
CA ASN A 105 18.02 15.64 -9.02
C ASN A 105 17.74 14.39 -9.86
N TYR A 106 17.20 14.62 -11.07
CA TYR A 106 17.00 13.60 -12.09
C TYR A 106 17.88 13.91 -13.29
N ILE A 107 18.79 12.99 -13.61
CA ILE A 107 19.63 13.08 -14.80
C ILE A 107 19.17 11.93 -15.71
N PRO A 108 18.60 12.20 -16.90
CA PRO A 108 18.21 11.16 -17.85
C PRO A 108 19.37 10.23 -18.20
N ASP A 109 19.08 8.95 -18.47
CA ASP A 109 20.09 8.01 -18.96
C ASP A 109 20.29 8.20 -20.46
N GLU A 110 21.55 8.26 -20.91
CA GLU A 110 21.90 8.39 -22.32
C GLU A 110 21.41 7.21 -23.16
N LYS A 111 21.26 6.02 -22.55
CA LYS A 111 20.79 4.81 -23.24
C LYS A 111 19.28 4.81 -23.49
N GLY A 112 18.50 5.54 -22.69
CA GLY A 112 17.06 5.56 -22.82
C GLY A 112 16.28 5.48 -21.51
N TYR A 113 15.02 5.05 -21.58
CA TYR A 113 14.12 5.00 -20.43
C TYR A 113 13.24 3.75 -20.44
N PHE A 114 12.67 3.44 -19.28
CA PHE A 114 11.82 2.26 -19.07
C PHE A 114 10.37 2.67 -18.84
N LYS A 115 9.44 1.90 -19.43
CA LYS A 115 8.03 1.92 -19.09
C LYS A 115 7.62 0.56 -18.54
N ILE A 116 6.99 0.56 -17.38
CA ILE A 116 6.58 -0.66 -16.68
C ILE A 116 5.06 -0.78 -16.71
N TYR A 117 4.58 -1.99 -16.98
CA TYR A 117 3.16 -2.32 -16.95
C TYR A 117 2.94 -3.59 -16.15
N VAL A 118 1.84 -3.63 -15.40
CA VAL A 118 1.39 -4.80 -14.66
C VAL A 118 0.08 -5.26 -15.27
N ASN A 119 0.05 -6.50 -15.75
CA ASN A 119 -1.16 -7.14 -16.27
C ASN A 119 -1.58 -8.26 -15.31
N HIS A 120 -2.70 -8.00 -14.61
CA HIS A 120 -3.28 -8.94 -13.67
C HIS A 120 -3.95 -10.15 -14.33
N TYR A 121 -4.43 -10.03 -15.57
CA TYR A 121 -5.06 -11.15 -16.29
C TYR A 121 -4.03 -12.17 -16.76
N SER A 122 -2.90 -11.71 -17.29
CA SER A 122 -1.81 -12.60 -17.71
C SER A 122 -0.84 -12.95 -16.58
N GLU A 123 -1.03 -12.35 -15.40
CA GLU A 123 -0.13 -12.41 -14.26
C GLU A 123 1.33 -12.06 -14.62
N LYS A 124 1.55 -10.96 -15.36
CA LYS A 124 2.89 -10.54 -15.82
C LYS A 124 3.19 -9.07 -15.56
N ILE A 125 4.47 -8.81 -15.34
CA ILE A 125 5.10 -7.49 -15.41
C ILE A 125 5.80 -7.39 -16.77
N TYR A 126 5.55 -6.30 -17.47
CA TYR A 126 6.19 -5.96 -18.74
C TYR A 126 7.07 -4.74 -18.53
N ILE A 127 8.30 -4.80 -19.03
CA ILE A 127 9.27 -3.73 -18.99
C ILE A 127 9.66 -3.42 -20.42
N LEU A 128 9.21 -2.28 -20.92
CA LEU A 128 9.54 -1.80 -22.25
C LEU A 128 10.71 -0.83 -22.13
N PHE A 129 11.78 -1.11 -22.84
CA PHE A 129 12.96 -0.26 -22.89
C PHE A 129 12.98 0.52 -24.20
N PHE A 130 13.03 1.85 -24.10
CA PHE A 130 13.00 2.77 -25.23
C PHE A 130 14.31 3.53 -25.35
N SER A 131 14.73 3.84 -26.57
CA SER A 131 15.77 4.83 -26.83
C SER A 131 15.32 6.24 -26.45
N ASN A 132 16.25 7.18 -26.34
CA ASN A 132 15.94 8.61 -26.20
C ASN A 132 15.24 9.22 -27.43
N HIS A 133 15.14 8.47 -28.53
CA HIS A 133 14.36 8.83 -29.72
C HIS A 133 12.96 8.18 -29.73
N HIS A 134 12.52 7.63 -28.59
CA HIS A 134 11.21 6.98 -28.41
C HIS A 134 11.02 5.68 -29.21
N GLU A 135 12.11 5.03 -29.63
CA GLU A 135 12.05 3.74 -30.31
C GLU A 135 12.09 2.60 -29.31
N LEU A 136 11.18 1.62 -29.44
CA LEU A 136 11.18 0.44 -28.58
C LEU A 136 12.36 -0.46 -28.96
N ILE A 137 13.35 -0.56 -28.07
CA ILE A 137 14.55 -1.39 -28.26
C ILE A 137 14.26 -2.84 -27.85
N GLY A 138 13.49 -3.04 -26.78
CA GLY A 138 13.23 -4.37 -26.26
C GLY A 138 12.16 -4.43 -25.19
N THR A 139 11.64 -5.63 -24.96
CA THR A 139 10.66 -5.92 -23.91
C THR A 139 11.15 -7.07 -23.05
N ILE A 140 11.15 -6.88 -21.73
CA ILE A 140 11.41 -7.92 -20.74
C ILE A 140 10.10 -8.24 -20.04
N VAL A 141 9.82 -9.53 -19.86
CA VAL A 141 8.58 -10.02 -19.24
C VAL A 141 8.91 -10.97 -18.11
N GLY A 142 8.23 -10.85 -16.98
CA GLY A 142 8.44 -11.69 -15.82
C GLY A 142 7.42 -11.43 -14.72
N THR A 143 7.66 -12.01 -13.55
CA THR A 143 6.78 -11.86 -12.38
C THR A 143 7.54 -11.45 -11.12
N ASN A 144 8.87 -11.62 -11.12
CA ASN A 144 9.70 -11.37 -9.96
C ASN A 144 10.63 -10.17 -10.18
N ALA A 145 10.61 -9.22 -9.25
CA ALA A 145 11.36 -7.96 -9.38
C ALA A 145 12.88 -8.19 -9.46
N GLU A 146 13.41 -9.09 -8.64
CA GLU A 146 14.84 -9.39 -8.61
C GLU A 146 15.32 -10.01 -9.92
N ALA A 147 14.62 -11.01 -10.44
CA ALA A 147 14.95 -11.66 -11.71
C ALA A 147 14.91 -10.66 -12.88
N LEU A 148 13.88 -9.81 -12.92
CA LEU A 148 13.74 -8.75 -13.92
C LEU A 148 14.87 -7.72 -13.83
N GLY A 149 15.19 -7.24 -12.62
CA GLY A 149 16.26 -6.28 -12.39
C GLY A 149 17.63 -6.84 -12.77
N LYS A 150 17.93 -8.10 -12.39
CA LYS A 150 19.16 -8.78 -12.80
C LYS A 150 19.27 -8.90 -14.32
N LYS A 151 18.16 -9.18 -15.01
CA LYS A 151 18.17 -9.26 -16.47
C LYS A 151 18.46 -7.91 -17.15
N ILE A 152 17.95 -6.81 -16.61
CA ILE A 152 18.25 -5.45 -17.09
C ILE A 152 19.76 -5.15 -17.00
N ILE A 153 20.38 -5.52 -15.87
CA ILE A 153 21.81 -5.33 -15.64
C ILE A 153 22.63 -6.22 -16.60
N GLU A 154 22.26 -7.49 -16.75
CA GLU A 154 22.90 -8.44 -17.66
C GLU A 154 22.90 -7.93 -19.11
N LEU A 155 21.77 -7.39 -19.56
CA LEU A 155 21.60 -6.80 -20.90
C LEU A 155 22.25 -5.41 -21.05
N LYS A 156 22.81 -4.85 -19.96
CA LYS A 156 23.45 -3.52 -19.92
C LYS A 156 22.55 -2.40 -20.48
N LEU A 157 21.24 -2.47 -20.24
CA LEU A 157 20.27 -1.46 -20.73
C LEU A 157 20.46 -0.09 -20.07
N THR A 158 21.00 -0.06 -18.86
CA THR A 158 21.49 1.13 -18.16
C THR A 158 22.82 0.80 -17.46
N GLN A 159 23.69 1.79 -17.30
CA GLN A 159 24.87 1.69 -16.42
C GLN A 159 24.85 2.75 -15.31
N ASN A 160 23.84 3.61 -15.29
CA ASN A 160 23.70 4.65 -14.30
C ASN A 160 23.11 4.07 -13.00
N LEU A 161 23.87 4.16 -11.90
CA LEU A 161 23.47 3.60 -10.60
C LEU A 161 22.18 4.22 -10.04
N GLN A 162 21.90 5.49 -10.33
CA GLN A 162 20.65 6.14 -9.90
C GLN A 162 19.45 5.55 -10.65
N HIS A 163 19.60 5.25 -11.94
CA HIS A 163 18.56 4.59 -12.73
C HIS A 163 18.36 3.15 -12.30
N ILE A 164 19.43 2.42 -11.97
CA ILE A 164 19.32 1.06 -11.41
C ILE A 164 18.52 1.08 -10.10
N ASN A 165 18.79 2.03 -9.20
CA ASN A 165 18.03 2.20 -7.95
C ASN A 165 16.55 2.53 -8.22
N TYR A 166 16.29 3.49 -9.12
CA TYR A 166 14.93 3.84 -9.54
C TYR A 166 14.16 2.62 -10.08
N ILE A 167 14.78 1.85 -10.99
CA ILE A 167 14.15 0.66 -11.56
C ILE A 167 13.92 -0.41 -10.51
N GLY A 168 14.87 -0.64 -9.58
CA GLY A 168 14.66 -1.57 -8.47
C GLY A 168 13.43 -1.21 -7.63
N ARG A 169 13.24 0.08 -7.33
CA ARG A 169 12.05 0.59 -6.62
C ARG A 169 10.77 0.35 -7.41
N GLU A 170 10.75 0.70 -8.69
CA GLU A 170 9.56 0.55 -9.53
C GLU A 170 9.19 -0.93 -9.76
N LEU A 171 10.19 -1.81 -9.94
CA LEU A 171 9.95 -3.25 -10.10
C LEU A 171 9.41 -3.89 -8.83
N THR A 172 9.94 -3.52 -7.66
CA THR A 172 9.43 -4.00 -6.37
C THR A 172 7.97 -3.57 -6.18
N LYS A 173 7.65 -2.32 -6.54
CA LYS A 173 6.28 -1.82 -6.53
C LYS A 173 5.39 -2.59 -7.52
N ALA A 174 5.87 -2.85 -8.73
CA ALA A 174 5.13 -3.60 -9.75
C ALA A 174 4.83 -5.03 -9.31
N GLU A 175 5.81 -5.73 -8.72
CA GLU A 175 5.64 -7.07 -8.13
C GLU A 175 4.62 -7.05 -6.98
N PHE A 176 4.70 -6.07 -6.07
CA PHE A 176 3.70 -5.92 -5.02
C PHE A 176 2.30 -5.64 -5.58
N CYS A 177 2.17 -4.78 -6.58
CA CYS A 177 0.90 -4.51 -7.24
C CYS A 177 0.34 -5.79 -7.86
N LEU A 178 1.15 -6.55 -8.61
CA LEU A 178 0.77 -7.83 -9.20
C LEU A 178 0.24 -8.80 -8.14
N PHE A 179 0.97 -8.98 -7.05
CA PHE A 179 0.58 -9.86 -5.95
C PHE A 179 -0.70 -9.39 -5.24
N SER A 180 -0.83 -8.09 -4.98
CA SER A 180 -1.93 -7.52 -4.19
C SER A 180 -3.18 -7.19 -5.01
N GLY A 181 -3.15 -7.35 -6.34
CA GLY A 181 -4.22 -6.93 -7.25
C GLY A 181 -4.41 -5.41 -7.33
N LYS A 182 -3.51 -4.61 -6.76
CA LYS A 182 -3.59 -3.15 -6.81
C LYS A 182 -3.20 -2.63 -8.19
N PRO A 183 -3.79 -1.50 -8.65
CA PRO A 183 -3.32 -0.86 -9.86
C PRO A 183 -1.87 -0.38 -9.66
N TYR A 184 -1.01 -0.72 -10.61
CA TYR A 184 0.32 -0.13 -10.70
C TYR A 184 0.24 1.20 -11.47
N ILE A 185 0.86 2.24 -10.92
CA ILE A 185 1.02 3.54 -11.58
C ILE A 185 2.47 3.94 -11.38
N GLN A 186 3.25 3.99 -12.45
CA GLN A 186 4.65 4.41 -12.38
C GLN A 186 4.76 5.84 -11.80
N ASP A 187 5.80 6.09 -11.00
CA ASP A 187 6.10 7.39 -10.37
C ASP A 187 5.06 7.92 -9.37
N LYS A 188 4.14 7.07 -8.90
CA LYS A 188 3.15 7.41 -7.85
C LYS A 188 3.27 6.60 -6.56
#